data_AF-A0A925X3A5-F1
#
_entry.id   AF-A0A925X3A5-F1
#
_cell.length_a   1.000
_cell.length_b   1.000
_cell.length_c   1.000
_cell.angle_alpha   90.00
_cell.angle_beta   90.00
_cell.angle_gamma   90.00
#
_symmetry.space_group_name_H-M   'P 1'
#
loop_
_entity.id
_entity.type
_entity.pdbx_description
1 polymer ?
#
loop_
_entity_poly.entity_id
_entity_poly.type
_entity_poly.pdbx_seq_one_letter_code
_entity_poly.pdbx_strand_id
1 'polypeptide(L)' 'MTDRLLARTWWLLTMSLIAITASGAMLLAYRGVFSAFGGAYVTSAVYVLGTFPLGIACWFLCRHRSDLVCD' A
#
# COMPACT_ATOMS: atom_id res chain seq x y z
N MET A 1 11.84 -23.42 18.65
CA MET A 1 11.07 -23.76 17.42
C MET A 1 10.01 -22.71 17.11
N THR A 2 9.37 -22.15 18.13
CA THR A 2 8.41 -21.04 18.06
C THR A 2 8.98 -19.78 17.40
N ASP A 3 10.24 -19.42 17.64
CA ASP A 3 10.84 -18.19 17.11
C ASP A 3 10.95 -18.17 15.58
N ARG A 4 11.26 -19.32 14.97
CA ARG A 4 11.32 -19.46 13.50
C ARG A 4 9.95 -19.36 12.85
N LEU A 5 8.91 -19.84 13.54
CA LEU A 5 7.53 -19.70 13.08
C LEU A 5 7.09 -18.23 13.19
N LEU A 6 7.43 -17.58 14.30
CA LEU A 6 7.09 -16.18 14.56
C LEU A 6 7.75 -15.25 13.53
N ALA A 7 9.05 -15.41 13.27
CA ALA A 7 9.78 -14.66 12.24
C ALA A 7 9.17 -14.84 10.84
N ARG A 8 8.82 -16.08 10.45
CA ARG A 8 8.15 -16.35 9.16
C ARG A 8 6.77 -15.71 9.07
N THR A 9 5.95 -15.81 10.11
CA THR A 9 4.63 -15.18 10.13
C THR A 9 4.73 -13.66 10.04
N TRP A 10 5.74 -13.07 10.69
CA TRP A 10 5.98 -11.64 10.66
C TRP A 10 6.44 -11.14 9.28
N TRP A 11 7.31 -11.92 8.62
CA TRP A 11 7.69 -11.68 7.24
C TRP A 11 6.48 -11.75 6.29
N LEU A 12 5.63 -12.76 6.41
CA LEU A 12 4.42 -12.88 5.59
C LEU A 12 3.45 -11.72 5.83
N LEU A 13 3.30 -11.29 7.08
CA LEU A 13 2.44 -10.17 7.45
C LEU A 13 2.95 -8.86 6.83
N THR A 14 4.25 -8.57 6.91
CA THR A 14 4.83 -7.36 6.29
C THR A 14 4.70 -7.37 4.76
N MET A 15 4.96 -8.51 4.09
CA MET A 15 4.79 -8.63 2.64
C MET A 15 3.34 -8.47 2.19
N SER A 16 2.38 -9.05 2.92
CA SER A 16 0.95 -8.88 2.62
C SER A 16 0.48 -7.44 2.81
N LEU A 17 0.95 -6.73 3.84
CA LEU A 17 0.69 -5.30 4.04
C LEU A 17 1.20 -4.43 2.88
N ILE A 18 2.41 -4.71 2.38
CA ILE A 18 2.96 -4.04 1.20
C ILE A 18 2.07 -4.30 -0.02
N ALA A 19 1.68 -5.55 -0.25
CA ALA A 19 0.82 -5.91 -1.38
C ALA A 19 -0.56 -5.23 -1.32
N ILE A 20 -1.19 -5.19 -0.14
CA ILE A 20 -2.50 -4.55 0.06
C ILE A 20 -2.41 -3.04 -0.16
N THR A 21 -1.41 -2.38 0.41
CA THR A 21 -1.24 -0.92 0.26
C THR A 21 -0.94 -0.53 -1.18
N ALA A 22 -0.08 -1.29 -1.89
CA ALA A 22 0.19 -1.09 -3.30
C ALA A 22 -1.07 -1.29 -4.17
N SER A 23 -1.83 -2.37 -3.93
CA SER A 23 -3.06 -2.66 -4.66
C SER A 23 -4.15 -1.60 -4.41
N GLY A 24 -4.28 -1.14 -3.16
CA GLY A 24 -5.21 -0.08 -2.78
C GLY A 24 -4.87 1.26 -3.45
N ALA A 25 -3.58 1.62 -3.50
CA ALA A 25 -3.12 2.81 -4.20
C ALA A 25 -3.43 2.75 -5.71
N MET A 26 -3.17 1.60 -6.35
CA MET A 26 -3.50 1.40 -7.77
C MET A 26 -5.00 1.50 -8.05
N LEU A 27 -5.85 0.90 -7.21
CA LEU A 27 -7.30 0.97 -7.35
C LEU A 27 -7.83 2.41 -7.25
N LEU A 28 -7.31 3.18 -6.29
CA LEU A 28 -7.68 4.60 -6.13
C LEU A 28 -7.18 5.44 -7.32
N ALA A 29 -5.96 5.20 -7.80
CA ALA A 29 -5.44 5.87 -8.99
C ALA A 29 -6.32 5.59 -10.21
N TYR A 30 -6.67 4.32 -10.43
CA TYR A 30 -7.53 3.90 -11.54
C TYR A 30 -8.91 4.56 -11.47
N ARG A 31 -9.54 4.58 -10.29
CA ARG A 31 -10.82 5.28 -10.08
C ARG A 31 -10.72 6.79 -10.30
N GLY A 32 -9.63 7.41 -9.86
CA GLY A 32 -9.36 8.83 -10.10
C GLY A 32 -9.25 9.14 -11.60
N VAL A 33 -8.49 8.34 -12.34
CA VAL A 33 -8.33 8.52 -13.79
C VAL A 33 -9.66 8.31 -14.53
N PHE A 34 -10.41 7.26 -14.22
CA PHE A 34 -11.71 7.01 -14.85
C PHE A 34 -12.75 8.11 -14.57
N SER A 35 -12.79 8.64 -13.34
CA SER A 35 -13.69 9.76 -13.00
C SER A 35 -13.30 11.05 -13.69
N ALA A 36 -12.02 11.29 -13.97
CA ALA A 36 -11.58 12.41 -14.81
C ALA A 36 -12.08 12.30 -16.25
N PHE A 37 -12.02 11.09 -16.85
CA PHE A 37 -12.58 10.85 -18.18
C PHE A 37 -14.11 11.05 -18.21
N GLY A 38 -14.80 10.79 -17.11
CA GLY A 38 -16.23 11.07 -16.95
C GLY A 38 -16.58 12.54 -16.68
N GLY A 39 -15.62 13.46 -16.71
CA GLY A 39 -15.85 14.89 -16.45
C GLY A 39 -16.03 15.26 -14.98
N ALA A 40 -15.88 14.31 -14.07
CA ALA A 40 -16.01 14.50 -12.63
C ALA A 40 -14.65 14.86 -12.00
N TYR A 41 -14.12 16.02 -12.35
CA TYR A 41 -12.76 16.45 -11.97
C TYR A 41 -12.56 16.61 -10.45
N VAL A 42 -13.59 17.08 -9.72
CA VAL A 42 -13.49 17.29 -8.26
C VAL A 42 -13.34 15.96 -7.53
N THR A 43 -14.17 14.97 -7.86
CA THR A 43 -14.08 13.63 -7.26
C THR A 43 -12.80 12.91 -7.70
N SER A 44 -12.39 13.08 -8.95
CA SER A 44 -11.10 12.58 -9.46
C SER A 44 -9.92 13.09 -8.64
N ALA A 45 -9.88 14.39 -8.35
CA ALA A 45 -8.82 14.99 -7.55
C ALA A 45 -8.74 14.39 -6.14
N VAL A 46 -9.89 14.12 -5.51
CA VAL A 46 -9.94 13.46 -4.18
C VAL A 46 -9.33 12.05 -4.25
N TYR A 47 -9.67 11.26 -5.27
CA TYR A 47 -9.12 9.92 -5.43
C TYR A 47 -7.61 9.95 -5.69
N VAL A 48 -7.13 10.84 -6.56
CA VAL A 48 -5.70 10.97 -6.88
C VAL A 48 -4.92 11.46 -5.65
N LEU A 49 -5.41 12.46 -4.93
CA LEU A 49 -4.76 12.92 -3.69
C LEU A 49 -4.74 11.83 -2.62
N GLY A 50 -5.79 11.01 -2.54
CA GLY A 50 -5.85 9.84 -1.65
C GLY A 50 -4.81 8.75 -1.96
N THR A 51 -4.23 8.71 -3.17
CA THR A 51 -3.17 7.74 -3.51
C THR A 51 -1.83 8.07 -2.86
N PHE A 52 -1.52 9.36 -2.68
CA PHE A 52 -0.25 9.82 -2.11
C PHE A 52 0.04 9.24 -0.71
N PRO A 53 -0.86 9.32 0.29
CA PRO A 53 -0.59 8.77 1.62
C PRO A 53 -0.38 7.25 1.59
N LEU A 54 -1.10 6.53 0.73
CA LEU A 54 -0.92 5.08 0.55
C LEU A 54 0.42 4.75 -0.12
N GLY A 55 0.83 5.53 -1.11
CA GLY A 55 2.14 5.40 -1.74
C GLY A 55 3.28 5.64 -0.75
N ILE A 56 3.15 6.66 0.09
CA ILE A 56 4.12 6.97 1.16
C ILE A 56 4.15 5.83 2.19
N ALA A 57 3.00 5.33 2.63
CA ALA A 57 2.93 4.19 3.56
C ALA A 57 3.60 2.94 2.98
N CYS A 58 3.33 2.63 1.71
CA CYS A 58 3.97 1.51 1.01
C CYS A 58 5.48 1.70 0.89
N TRP A 59 5.95 2.92 0.61
CA TRP A 59 7.38 3.25 0.56
C TRP A 59 8.06 3.04 1.92
N PHE A 60 7.45 3.49 3.03
CA PHE A 60 7.98 3.26 4.37
C PHE A 60 8.02 1.77 4.73
N LEU A 61 6.97 1.02 4.42
CA LEU A 61 6.96 -0.43 4.61
C LEU A 61 8.06 -1.13 3.81
N CYS A 62 8.25 -0.73 2.55
CA CYS A 62 9.33 -1.27 1.70
C CYS A 62 10.72 -0.94 2.25
N ARG A 63 10.92 0.30 2.73
CA ARG A 63 12.20 0.79 3.23
C ARG A 63 12.59 0.14 4.55
N HIS A 64 11.64 -0.02 5.47
CA HIS A 64 11.89 -0.56 6.81
C HIS A 64 11.56 -2.04 6.95
N ARG A 65 11.29 -2.75 5.84
CA ARG A 65 10.94 -4.19 5.86
C ARG A 65 11.96 -5.06 6.61
N SER A 66 13.24 -4.70 6.53
CA SER A 66 14.34 -5.41 7.20
C SER A 66 14.43 -5.09 8.69
N ASP A 67 14.00 -3.90 9.11
CA ASP A 67 13.93 -3.53 10.53
C ASP A 67 12.69 -4.13 11.21
N LEU A 68 11.62 -4.30 10.43
CA LEU A 68 10.34 -4.84 10.90
C LEU A 68 10.42 -6.36 11.10
N VAL A 69 11.20 -7.09 10.30
CA VAL A 69 11.36 -8.54 10.42
C VAL A 69 12.55 -8.83 11.31
N CYS A 70 12.28 -9.28 12.54
CA CYS A 70 13.32 -9.87 13.38
C CYS A 70 13.72 -11.24 12.77
N ASP A 71 14.92 -11.29 12.18
CA ASP A 71 15.60 -12.55 11.84
C ASP A 71 16.13 -13.26 13.10
#